data_AF-A0A0Q5B9V2-F1
#
_entry.id   AF-A0A0Q5B9V2-F1
#
_cell.length_a   1.000
_cell.length_b   1.000
_cell.length_c   1.000
_cell.angle_alpha   90.00
_cell.angle_beta   90.00
_cell.angle_gamma   90.00
#
_symmetry.space_group_name_H-M   'P 1'
#
loop_
_entity.id
_entity.type
_entity.pdbx_description
1 polymer ?
#
loop_
_entity_poly.entity_id
_entity_poly.type
_entity_poly.pdbx_seq_one_letter_code
_entity_poly.pdbx_strand_id
1 'polypeptide(L)'
;MAHDTRPAVRPAPPVGTEQRPRRSPRRRLLIELGRTALTAVIATVLGVLALRITPSDLAQRWTAGGNDQILHYTIFGSAQDVFPYFPNAQLGFPASQNLLFSPLFDPWSALFVALIGPFVPNGVWVLNLYYVAGFAGIGATAYLFFRALRVRPVIATVFGVIGAVLPYHFVRIDYGHPFLANYWSVPLIGILVLVVAGSATDPVARLVSGVSSPRRRRIVTAALLVALTAGVAWTVSYYYVFGAIVLGATWAVSVVVVLLGRRPLRSLAWPTFTLASLGALIVVQIGVLSLDFDERYTQYFSGRTPQESEFYGGKLQQLLLPSTTSGVPFLRDLATDYQAQTQILVSGENPSTGVVAATAIVLVLAVILLRMFAGSSLRRREGQPAVLRFLDDPRVGALSVAFVFALLFFIVGGLGTMLAYYVSPEIRVWSRLAIVIDFLALGVAAILVDMLAKRMRALVPVLALVSVIAAVDQLAGVNSTIPLEPTEDAVLRQFTAAMDEQLPVGCGVAQLPFKGFPETGPIGGMGDYDEGLPYVYSTDDDLRFSYGAVRGTRAGDEWNAATTPEGFAAEFRDADACAILVDTAAYPDDPQVWTALVGSVTDASSPELTSEDPERRYLLFVP
;
A
#
# COMPACT_ATOMS: atom_id res chain seq x y z
N MET A 1 23.22 80.27 50.81
CA MET A 1 22.52 79.13 51.45
C MET A 1 21.88 78.33 50.33
N ALA A 2 22.68 77.46 49.68
CA ALA A 2 22.72 76.01 49.90
C ALA A 2 21.54 75.31 49.21
N HIS A 3 21.73 75.04 47.92
CA HIS A 3 20.85 74.24 47.07
C HIS A 3 21.05 72.73 47.33
N ASP A 4 19.92 72.05 47.43
CA ASP A 4 19.71 70.61 47.61
C ASP A 4 20.48 69.78 46.56
N THR A 5 21.27 68.80 47.02
CA THR A 5 22.01 67.86 46.17
C THR A 5 21.43 66.46 46.33
N ARG A 6 20.65 66.02 45.34
CA ARG A 6 20.34 64.60 45.14
C ARG A 6 20.95 64.12 43.82
N PRO A 7 21.76 63.05 43.80
CA PRO A 7 22.33 62.53 42.57
C PRO A 7 21.26 61.79 41.75
N ALA A 8 21.20 62.10 40.46
CA ALA A 8 20.33 61.43 39.49
C ALA A 8 20.77 59.98 39.27
N VAL A 9 19.90 59.03 39.62
CA VAL A 9 20.07 57.60 39.29
C VAL A 9 19.89 57.42 37.78
N ARG A 10 20.94 56.98 37.09
CA ARG A 10 20.85 56.57 35.68
C ARG A 10 20.11 55.23 35.57
N PRO A 11 19.12 55.06 34.67
CA PRO A 11 18.50 53.77 34.44
C PRO A 11 19.52 52.79 33.83
N ALA A 12 19.52 51.56 34.34
CA ALA A 12 20.33 50.46 33.81
C ALA A 12 19.96 50.17 32.35
N PRO A 13 20.94 49.81 31.48
CA PRO A 13 20.65 49.45 30.11
C PRO A 13 19.78 48.16 30.07
N PRO A 14 18.85 48.05 29.12
CA PRO A 14 18.02 46.87 28.99
C PRO A 14 18.91 45.65 28.71
N VAL A 15 18.76 44.62 29.54
CA VAL A 15 19.39 43.32 29.36
C VAL A 15 19.03 42.82 27.96
N GLY A 16 20.03 42.76 27.08
CA GLY A 16 19.90 42.24 25.73
C GLY A 16 19.33 40.84 25.82
N THR A 17 18.13 40.65 25.28
CA THR A 17 17.64 39.32 24.95
C THR A 17 18.62 38.74 23.95
N GLU A 18 19.43 37.77 24.37
CA GLU A 18 20.23 36.95 23.45
C GLU A 18 19.30 36.37 22.41
N GLN A 19 19.22 37.03 21.26
CA GLN A 19 18.55 36.53 20.08
C GLN A 19 19.39 35.34 19.62
N ARG A 20 19.01 34.13 20.06
CA ARG A 20 19.55 32.88 19.51
C ARG A 20 19.62 33.03 17.98
N PRO A 21 20.79 32.88 17.35
CA PRO A 21 20.94 33.16 15.95
C PRO A 21 19.93 32.36 15.13
N ARG A 22 19.11 33.08 14.35
CA ARG A 22 18.08 32.48 13.49
C ARG A 22 18.79 31.56 12.50
N ARG A 23 18.68 30.24 12.71
CA ARG A 23 19.25 29.22 11.82
C ARG A 23 18.87 29.47 10.37
N SER A 24 19.83 29.37 9.46
CA SER A 24 19.63 29.55 8.02
C SER A 24 18.57 28.57 7.46
N PRO A 25 17.83 28.94 6.40
CA PRO A 25 16.80 28.08 5.81
C PRO A 25 17.32 26.70 5.38
N ARG A 26 18.52 26.65 4.78
CA ARG A 26 19.18 25.40 4.39
C ARG A 26 19.42 24.46 5.58
N ARG A 27 19.90 24.99 6.71
CA ARG A 27 20.14 24.18 7.91
C ARG A 27 18.84 23.60 8.49
N ARG A 28 17.72 24.34 8.40
CA ARG A 28 16.42 23.81 8.85
C ARG A 28 15.93 22.68 7.97
N LEU A 29 16.05 22.83 6.64
CA LEU A 29 15.71 21.79 5.69
C LEU A 29 16.52 20.52 5.93
N LEU A 30 17.84 20.63 6.08
CA LEU A 30 18.71 19.48 6.37
C LEU A 30 18.35 18.76 7.68
N ILE A 31 17.95 19.50 8.72
CA ILE A 31 17.50 18.90 9.98
C ILE A 31 16.17 18.16 9.80
N GLU A 32 15.22 18.71 9.04
CA GLU A 32 13.95 18.02 8.78
C GLU A 32 14.18 16.78 7.90
N LEU A 33 15.02 16.87 6.84
CA LEU A 33 15.41 15.73 6.02
C LEU A 33 16.10 14.63 6.84
N GLY A 34 17.04 15.01 7.71
CA GLY A 34 17.71 14.05 8.59
C GLY A 34 16.75 13.35 9.56
N ARG A 35 15.69 14.03 10.00
CA ARG A 35 14.65 13.42 10.84
C ARG A 35 13.67 12.55 10.06
N THR A 36 13.34 12.93 8.83
CA THR A 36 12.59 12.07 7.91
C THR A 36 13.35 10.76 7.69
N ALA A 37 14.63 10.86 7.33
CA ALA A 37 15.51 9.70 7.15
C ALA A 37 15.64 8.87 8.43
N LEU A 38 15.84 9.50 9.59
CA LEU A 38 15.88 8.80 10.88
C LEU A 38 14.58 8.03 11.17
N THR A 39 13.42 8.63 10.89
CA THR A 39 12.12 7.99 11.11
C THR A 39 11.95 6.78 10.19
N ALA A 40 12.33 6.90 8.91
CA ALA A 40 12.34 5.80 7.95
C ALA A 40 13.26 4.65 8.40
N VAL A 41 14.50 4.96 8.81
CA VAL A 41 15.46 3.96 9.29
C VAL A 41 14.95 3.23 10.53
N ILE A 42 14.41 3.95 11.52
CA ILE A 42 13.86 3.32 12.73
C ILE A 42 12.70 2.39 12.36
N ALA A 43 11.78 2.84 11.49
CA ALA A 43 10.65 2.02 11.04
C ALA A 43 11.11 0.74 10.35
N THR A 44 12.05 0.84 9.40
CA THR A 44 12.62 -0.32 8.70
C THR A 44 13.32 -1.28 9.64
N VAL A 45 14.16 -0.78 10.56
CA VAL A 45 14.84 -1.63 11.54
C VAL A 45 13.82 -2.37 12.42
N LEU A 46 12.78 -1.68 12.90
CA LEU A 46 11.75 -2.34 13.71
C LEU A 46 10.95 -3.38 12.92
N GLY A 47 10.59 -3.09 11.67
CA GLY A 47 9.89 -4.04 10.79
C GLY A 47 10.73 -5.29 10.50
N VAL A 48 11.99 -5.10 10.10
CA VAL A 48 12.95 -6.19 9.86
C VAL A 48 13.17 -7.03 11.11
N LEU A 49 13.32 -6.41 12.28
CA LEU A 49 13.49 -7.13 13.55
C LEU A 49 12.22 -7.90 13.96
N ALA A 50 11.03 -7.32 13.74
CA ALA A 50 9.76 -7.97 14.07
C ALA A 50 9.49 -9.20 13.18
N LEU A 51 9.90 -9.13 11.91
CA LEU A 51 9.80 -10.21 10.93
C LEU A 51 11.00 -11.18 10.96
N ARG A 52 12.05 -10.86 11.74
CA ARG A 52 13.32 -11.61 11.82
C ARG A 52 14.00 -11.86 10.48
N ILE A 53 13.85 -10.94 9.53
CA ILE A 53 14.44 -11.07 8.19
C ILE A 53 15.97 -11.04 8.30
N THR A 54 16.60 -12.07 7.77
CA THR A 54 18.04 -12.15 7.53
C THR A 54 18.35 -11.86 6.05
N PRO A 55 19.59 -11.49 5.69
CA PRO A 55 19.95 -11.27 4.29
C PRO A 55 19.73 -12.49 3.38
N SER A 56 19.84 -13.72 3.92
CA SER A 56 19.56 -14.95 3.16
C SER A 56 18.08 -15.11 2.82
N ASP A 57 17.18 -14.63 3.67
CA ASP A 57 15.73 -14.75 3.45
C ASP A 57 15.25 -13.87 2.30
N LEU A 58 16.01 -12.81 1.95
CA LEU A 58 15.70 -11.95 0.82
C LEU A 58 15.89 -12.67 -0.53
N ALA A 59 16.71 -13.72 -0.59
CA ALA A 59 16.94 -14.52 -1.79
C ALA A 59 15.91 -15.65 -1.97
N GLN A 60 15.00 -15.81 -1.02
CA GLN A 60 14.07 -16.93 -0.97
C GLN A 60 12.64 -16.43 -1.08
N ARG A 61 11.79 -17.28 -1.67
CA ARG A 61 10.35 -17.05 -1.67
C ARG A 61 9.84 -17.25 -0.24
N TRP A 62 8.99 -16.34 0.22
CA TRP A 62 8.37 -16.44 1.54
C TRP A 62 7.10 -17.29 1.47
N THR A 63 6.84 -18.13 2.47
CA THR A 63 5.60 -18.90 2.59
C THR A 63 4.35 -18.02 2.78
N ALA A 64 4.52 -16.81 3.32
CA ALA A 64 3.47 -15.82 3.46
C ALA A 64 2.82 -15.48 2.11
N GLY A 65 1.49 -15.34 2.11
CA GLY A 65 0.70 -14.93 0.95
C GLY A 65 0.25 -16.04 0.01
N GLY A 66 0.71 -17.29 0.20
CA GLY A 66 0.25 -18.45 -0.58
C GLY A 66 0.33 -18.23 -2.09
N ASN A 67 -0.74 -18.57 -2.81
CA ASN A 67 -0.83 -18.45 -4.26
C ASN A 67 -0.69 -17.00 -4.75
N ASP A 68 -1.31 -16.04 -4.08
CA ASP A 68 -1.21 -14.61 -4.43
C ASP A 68 0.24 -14.13 -4.37
N GLN A 69 1.05 -14.70 -3.47
CA GLN A 69 2.47 -14.39 -3.41
C GLN A 69 3.23 -14.91 -4.63
N ILE A 70 2.88 -16.08 -5.15
CA ILE A 70 3.49 -16.64 -6.37
C ILE A 70 3.21 -15.71 -7.56
N LEU A 71 1.97 -15.24 -7.72
CA LEU A 71 1.64 -14.19 -8.70
C LEU A 71 2.60 -13.01 -8.57
N HIS A 72 2.79 -12.48 -7.36
CA HIS A 72 3.64 -11.32 -7.15
C HIS A 72 5.11 -11.59 -7.46
N TYR A 73 5.66 -12.78 -7.14
CA TYR A 73 7.01 -13.14 -7.55
C TYR A 73 7.15 -13.21 -9.07
N THR A 74 6.17 -13.78 -9.77
CA THR A 74 6.14 -13.85 -11.24
C THR A 74 6.11 -12.45 -11.86
N ILE A 75 5.19 -11.58 -11.43
CA ILE A 75 5.06 -10.25 -12.03
C ILE A 75 6.22 -9.32 -11.62
N PHE A 76 6.84 -9.50 -10.45
CA PHE A 76 8.05 -8.76 -10.07
C PHE A 76 9.29 -9.23 -10.83
N GLY A 77 9.38 -10.52 -11.17
CA GLY A 77 10.34 -11.04 -12.15
C GLY A 77 10.14 -10.38 -13.51
N SER A 78 8.92 -10.44 -14.04
CA SER A 78 8.59 -9.80 -15.32
C SER A 78 8.86 -8.31 -15.32
N ALA A 79 8.61 -7.62 -14.21
CA ALA A 79 8.85 -6.19 -14.05
C ALA A 79 10.34 -5.82 -14.02
N GLN A 80 11.21 -6.76 -13.61
CA GLN A 80 12.65 -6.61 -13.61
C GLN A 80 13.21 -6.75 -15.02
N ASP A 81 12.71 -7.72 -15.79
CA ASP A 81 13.18 -7.99 -17.16
C ASP A 81 12.69 -6.91 -18.13
N VAL A 82 11.41 -6.53 -17.98
CA VAL A 82 10.74 -5.57 -18.85
C VAL A 82 9.90 -4.63 -17.99
N PHE A 83 9.89 -3.33 -18.33
CA PHE A 83 9.06 -2.37 -17.60
C PHE A 83 7.59 -2.84 -17.59
N PRO A 84 6.86 -2.88 -16.45
CA PRO A 84 5.58 -3.58 -16.30
C PRO A 84 4.47 -3.28 -17.31
N TYR A 85 4.56 -2.17 -18.05
CA TYR A 85 3.58 -1.77 -19.05
C TYR A 85 4.01 -2.08 -20.49
N PHE A 86 5.08 -2.86 -20.67
CA PHE A 86 5.54 -3.37 -21.95
C PHE A 86 5.41 -4.90 -22.00
N PRO A 87 5.29 -5.48 -23.21
CA PRO A 87 5.15 -6.91 -23.36
C PRO A 87 6.44 -7.66 -22.97
N ASN A 88 6.31 -8.71 -22.16
CA ASN A 88 7.36 -9.67 -21.85
C ASN A 88 7.17 -10.92 -22.72
N ALA A 89 8.14 -11.21 -23.58
CA ALA A 89 8.09 -12.33 -24.52
C ALA A 89 8.45 -13.70 -23.90
N GLN A 90 8.98 -13.71 -22.66
CA GLN A 90 9.31 -14.94 -21.93
C GLN A 90 8.08 -15.57 -21.26
N LEU A 91 6.97 -14.85 -21.16
CA LEU A 91 5.69 -15.33 -20.64
C LEU A 91 4.61 -15.15 -21.71
N GLY A 92 3.58 -16.00 -21.70
CA GLY A 92 2.47 -15.94 -22.65
C GLY A 92 2.84 -16.38 -24.08
N PHE A 93 3.84 -17.25 -24.23
CA PHE A 93 4.22 -17.84 -25.52
C PHE A 93 3.02 -18.54 -26.20
N PRO A 94 2.82 -18.42 -27.53
CA PRO A 94 3.71 -17.82 -28.55
C PRO A 94 3.69 -16.29 -28.65
N ALA A 95 2.73 -15.63 -28.01
CA ALA A 95 2.62 -14.18 -27.98
C ALA A 95 3.55 -13.59 -26.89
N SER A 96 2.96 -12.87 -25.92
CA SER A 96 3.68 -12.23 -24.82
C SER A 96 2.73 -11.87 -23.68
N GLN A 97 3.23 -11.80 -22.45
CA GLN A 97 2.51 -11.22 -21.32
C GLN A 97 2.58 -9.70 -21.38
N ASN A 98 1.43 -9.02 -21.30
CA ASN A 98 1.38 -7.57 -21.17
C ASN A 98 0.52 -7.15 -19.97
N LEU A 99 1.18 -6.79 -18.86
CA LEU A 99 0.51 -6.41 -17.60
C LEU A 99 -0.17 -5.03 -17.68
N LEU A 100 -0.07 -4.30 -18.80
CA LEU A 100 -0.95 -3.13 -19.02
C LEU A 100 -2.43 -3.54 -19.04
N PHE A 101 -2.73 -4.75 -19.53
CA PHE A 101 -4.12 -5.23 -19.65
C PHE A 101 -4.69 -5.78 -18.36
N SER A 102 -3.83 -6.20 -17.42
CA SER A 102 -4.17 -6.52 -16.04
C SER A 102 -3.32 -5.65 -15.12
N PRO A 103 -3.72 -4.39 -14.85
CA PRO A 103 -2.88 -3.40 -14.17
C PRO A 103 -2.78 -3.69 -12.67
N LEU A 104 -2.14 -4.80 -12.34
CA LEU A 104 -1.78 -5.25 -11.00
C LEU A 104 -0.69 -4.35 -10.42
N PHE A 105 0.21 -3.86 -11.28
CA PHE A 105 1.24 -2.88 -10.94
C PHE A 105 0.73 -1.44 -11.02
N ASP A 106 0.85 -0.69 -9.92
CA ASP A 106 0.73 0.75 -9.95
C ASP A 106 2.03 1.44 -10.44
N PRO A 107 1.95 2.65 -11.03
CA PRO A 107 3.12 3.28 -11.63
C PRO A 107 4.27 3.59 -10.65
N TRP A 108 3.98 3.84 -9.36
CA TRP A 108 5.05 4.05 -8.39
C TRP A 108 5.78 2.76 -8.05
N SER A 109 5.07 1.64 -7.99
CA SER A 109 5.67 0.32 -7.84
C SER A 109 6.47 -0.10 -9.07
N ALA A 110 5.96 0.17 -10.27
CA ALA A 110 6.72 -0.04 -11.52
C ALA A 110 8.02 0.80 -11.54
N LEU A 111 7.95 2.05 -11.11
CA LEU A 111 9.14 2.90 -10.98
C LEU A 111 10.13 2.37 -9.93
N PHE A 112 9.64 1.83 -8.81
CA PHE A 112 10.50 1.20 -7.81
C PHE A 112 11.28 0.04 -8.43
N VAL A 113 10.60 -0.88 -9.14
CA VAL A 113 11.27 -2.02 -9.77
C VAL A 113 12.27 -1.54 -10.82
N ALA A 114 11.92 -0.58 -11.67
CA ALA A 114 12.84 -0.04 -12.68
C ALA A 114 14.09 0.62 -12.09
N LEU A 115 14.01 1.15 -10.85
CA LEU A 115 15.14 1.78 -10.16
C LEU A 115 15.98 0.79 -9.35
N ILE A 116 15.37 -0.28 -8.81
CA ILE A 116 16.03 -1.22 -7.88
C ILE A 116 16.40 -2.54 -8.56
N GLY A 117 15.56 -3.03 -9.46
CA GLY A 117 15.72 -4.27 -10.21
C GLY A 117 17.12 -4.48 -10.79
N PRO A 118 17.70 -3.48 -11.50
CA PRO A 118 19.05 -3.62 -12.08
C PRO A 118 20.19 -3.84 -11.08
N PHE A 119 19.94 -3.63 -9.78
CA PHE A 119 20.95 -3.75 -8.72
C PHE A 119 20.78 -5.01 -7.87
N VAL A 120 19.83 -5.88 -8.19
CA VAL A 120 19.52 -7.07 -7.40
C VAL A 120 19.39 -8.32 -8.29
N PRO A 121 19.63 -9.53 -7.76
CA PRO A 121 19.80 -10.72 -8.61
C PRO A 121 18.57 -11.13 -9.44
N ASN A 122 17.36 -11.09 -8.87
CA ASN A 122 16.16 -11.61 -9.51
C ASN A 122 14.86 -11.05 -8.86
N GLY A 123 13.71 -11.36 -9.47
CA GLY A 123 12.41 -10.87 -9.03
C GLY A 123 12.06 -11.19 -7.56
N VAL A 124 12.59 -12.30 -7.02
CA VAL A 124 12.44 -12.68 -5.61
C VAL A 124 13.06 -11.61 -4.70
N TRP A 125 14.29 -11.19 -5.00
CA TRP A 125 14.94 -10.11 -4.28
C TRP A 125 14.16 -8.80 -4.39
N VAL A 126 13.67 -8.45 -5.59
CA VAL A 126 12.94 -7.20 -5.81
C VAL A 126 11.69 -7.14 -4.95
N LEU A 127 10.86 -8.19 -4.94
CA LEU A 127 9.62 -8.23 -4.14
C LEU A 127 9.92 -8.17 -2.63
N ASN A 128 10.88 -8.96 -2.16
CA ASN A 128 11.25 -8.98 -0.74
C ASN A 128 11.79 -7.62 -0.28
N LEU A 129 12.60 -6.96 -1.10
CA LEU A 129 13.07 -5.59 -0.83
C LEU A 129 11.96 -4.56 -0.92
N TYR A 130 10.96 -4.76 -1.79
CA TYR A 130 9.79 -3.89 -1.88
C TYR A 130 9.01 -3.87 -0.56
N TYR A 131 8.80 -5.03 0.07
CA TYR A 131 8.21 -5.10 1.41
C TYR A 131 9.03 -4.34 2.46
N VAL A 132 10.35 -4.53 2.49
CA VAL A 132 11.24 -3.83 3.44
C VAL A 132 11.26 -2.32 3.20
N ALA A 133 11.26 -1.89 1.93
CA ALA A 133 11.23 -0.49 1.52
C ALA A 133 9.92 0.19 1.91
N GLY A 134 8.81 -0.56 1.99
CA GLY A 134 7.52 -0.06 2.46
C GLY A 134 7.62 0.63 3.83
N PHE A 135 8.28 0.00 4.81
CA PHE A 135 8.51 0.62 6.13
C PHE A 135 9.23 1.97 6.04
N ALA A 136 10.24 2.08 5.18
CA ALA A 136 10.99 3.31 4.99
C ALA A 136 10.12 4.41 4.36
N GLY A 137 9.41 4.07 3.28
CA GLY A 137 8.52 4.99 2.57
C GLY A 137 7.42 5.53 3.47
N ILE A 138 6.75 4.64 4.21
CA ILE A 138 5.70 5.01 5.16
C ILE A 138 6.28 5.85 6.31
N GLY A 139 7.40 5.45 6.92
CA GLY A 139 8.02 6.20 8.01
C GLY A 139 8.41 7.63 7.59
N ALA A 140 8.90 7.78 6.35
CA ALA A 140 9.25 9.08 5.78
C ALA A 140 8.01 9.97 5.58
N THR A 141 6.97 9.48 4.90
CA THR A 141 5.78 10.30 4.63
C THR A 141 4.93 10.52 5.89
N ALA A 142 4.88 9.56 6.80
CA ALA A 142 4.24 9.70 8.11
C ALA A 142 4.90 10.81 8.93
N TYR A 143 6.23 10.86 8.99
CA TYR A 143 6.93 11.98 9.62
C TYR A 143 6.48 13.33 9.00
N LEU A 144 6.45 13.43 7.67
CA LEU A 144 6.02 14.65 6.98
C LEU A 144 4.57 15.03 7.32
N PHE A 145 3.66 14.05 7.40
CA PHE A 145 2.27 14.27 7.83
C PHE A 145 2.17 14.82 9.25
N PHE A 146 2.82 14.18 10.23
CA PHE A 146 2.79 14.68 11.59
C PHE A 146 3.49 16.05 11.71
N ARG A 147 4.53 16.33 10.92
CA ARG A 147 5.11 17.68 10.83
C ARG A 147 4.17 18.69 10.20
N ALA A 148 3.35 18.31 9.21
CA ALA A 148 2.30 19.13 8.63
C ALA A 148 1.19 19.46 9.65
N LEU A 149 0.94 18.56 10.61
CA LEU A 149 0.11 18.82 11.78
C LEU A 149 0.74 19.78 12.78
N ARG A 150 2.00 20.19 12.59
CA ARG A 150 2.71 21.20 13.41
C ARG A 150 3.00 20.75 14.84
N VAL A 151 3.01 19.44 15.11
CA VAL A 151 3.46 18.91 16.40
C VAL A 151 4.98 18.93 16.52
N ARG A 152 5.52 18.79 17.74
CA ARG A 152 6.98 18.74 17.93
C ARG A 152 7.63 17.59 17.12
N PRO A 153 8.86 17.78 16.60
CA PRO A 153 9.54 16.77 15.78
C PRO A 153 9.67 15.39 16.44
N VAL A 154 9.89 15.33 17.75
CA VAL A 154 9.97 14.06 18.48
C VAL A 154 8.63 13.30 18.46
N ILE A 155 7.51 14.03 18.56
CA ILE A 155 6.16 13.44 18.45
C ILE A 155 5.95 12.94 17.02
N ALA A 156 6.36 13.73 16.02
CA ALA A 156 6.26 13.33 14.62
C ALA A 156 7.08 12.08 14.29
N THR A 157 8.27 11.93 14.87
CA THR A 157 9.08 10.71 14.74
C THR A 157 8.39 9.52 15.41
N VAL A 158 7.96 9.65 16.68
CA VAL A 158 7.32 8.54 17.40
C VAL A 158 6.04 8.08 16.70
N PHE A 159 5.12 8.99 16.40
CA PHE A 159 3.88 8.63 15.70
C PHE A 159 4.12 8.22 14.24
N GLY A 160 5.18 8.73 13.61
CA GLY A 160 5.60 8.32 12.27
C GLY A 160 6.07 6.87 12.24
N VAL A 161 6.90 6.47 13.21
CA VAL A 161 7.31 5.07 13.39
C VAL A 161 6.10 4.19 13.70
N ILE A 162 5.25 4.59 14.65
CA ILE A 162 4.03 3.83 15.00
C ILE A 162 3.14 3.60 13.77
N GLY A 163 2.91 4.62 12.95
CA GLY A 163 2.12 4.48 11.72
C GLY A 163 2.78 3.56 10.66
N ALA A 164 4.10 3.49 10.64
CA ALA A 164 4.85 2.66 9.71
C ALA A 164 4.89 1.18 10.09
N VAL A 165 4.73 0.85 11.37
CA VAL A 165 4.72 -0.53 11.88
C VAL A 165 3.34 -0.98 12.36
N LEU A 166 2.27 -0.38 11.83
CA LEU A 166 0.91 -0.81 12.15
C LEU A 166 0.71 -2.27 11.75
N PRO A 167 -0.09 -3.05 12.51
CA PRO A 167 -0.34 -4.46 12.19
C PRO A 167 -0.91 -4.69 10.78
N TYR A 168 -1.64 -3.71 10.24
CA TYR A 168 -2.06 -3.68 8.83
C TYR A 168 -0.92 -4.00 7.87
N HIS A 169 0.29 -3.46 8.06
CA HIS A 169 1.42 -3.72 7.18
C HIS A 169 1.77 -5.21 7.15
N PHE A 170 1.97 -5.81 8.32
CA PHE A 170 2.38 -7.21 8.47
C PHE A 170 1.31 -8.18 7.96
N VAL A 171 0.03 -7.89 8.21
CA VAL A 171 -1.08 -8.73 7.72
C VAL A 171 -1.24 -8.64 6.19
N ARG A 172 -0.86 -7.52 5.55
CA ARG A 172 -0.81 -7.46 4.08
C ARG A 172 0.36 -8.23 3.49
N ILE A 173 1.48 -8.36 4.21
CA ILE A 173 2.56 -9.29 3.83
C ILE A 173 2.02 -10.73 3.89
N ASP A 174 1.34 -11.07 4.99
CA ASP A 174 0.75 -12.41 5.20
C ASP A 174 -0.27 -12.81 4.13
N TYR A 175 -1.03 -11.85 3.62
CA TYR A 175 -1.98 -12.07 2.52
C TYR A 175 -1.35 -12.00 1.12
N GLY A 176 -0.05 -11.77 0.99
CA GLY A 176 0.59 -11.67 -0.33
C GLY A 176 0.15 -10.42 -1.11
N HIS A 177 -0.13 -9.32 -0.42
CA HIS A 177 -0.61 -8.07 -1.00
C HIS A 177 0.43 -6.94 -0.92
N PRO A 178 1.54 -6.99 -1.69
CA PRO A 178 2.64 -6.03 -1.56
C PRO A 178 2.21 -4.58 -1.79
N PHE A 179 1.41 -4.31 -2.83
CA PHE A 179 0.97 -2.96 -3.15
C PHE A 179 0.09 -2.33 -2.05
N LEU A 180 -0.61 -3.16 -1.26
CA LEU A 180 -1.38 -2.72 -0.09
C LEU A 180 -0.52 -2.68 1.18
N ALA A 181 0.50 -3.52 1.30
CA ALA A 181 1.47 -3.36 2.39
C ALA A 181 2.19 -2.01 2.25
N ASN A 182 2.46 -1.56 1.02
CA ASN A 182 3.16 -0.31 0.74
C ASN A 182 2.24 0.94 0.72
N TYR A 183 1.59 1.25 1.84
CA TYR A 183 0.68 2.40 1.99
C TYR A 183 1.36 3.75 2.22
N TRP A 184 2.57 3.97 1.67
CA TRP A 184 3.36 5.19 1.88
C TRP A 184 2.65 6.48 1.44
N SER A 185 1.66 6.41 0.55
CA SER A 185 0.87 7.54 0.10
C SER A 185 -0.25 7.95 1.06
N VAL A 186 -0.67 7.07 1.98
CA VAL A 186 -1.76 7.35 2.93
C VAL A 186 -1.45 8.56 3.84
N PRO A 187 -0.24 8.71 4.41
CA PRO A 187 0.11 9.94 5.11
C PRO A 187 0.01 11.21 4.25
N LEU A 188 0.25 11.12 2.93
CA LEU A 188 0.10 12.25 2.02
C LEU A 188 -1.37 12.66 1.87
N ILE A 189 -2.31 11.70 1.87
CA ILE A 189 -3.76 12.00 1.95
C ILE A 189 -4.04 12.87 3.19
N GLY A 190 -3.45 12.53 4.34
CA GLY A 190 -3.56 13.33 5.56
C GLY A 190 -3.04 14.77 5.41
N ILE A 191 -1.92 14.97 4.68
CA ILE A 191 -1.41 16.32 4.37
C ILE A 191 -2.39 17.07 3.46
N LEU A 192 -2.90 16.41 2.44
CA LEU A 192 -3.84 16.99 1.48
C LEU A 192 -5.18 17.35 2.14
N VAL A 193 -5.65 16.57 3.12
CA VAL A 193 -6.82 16.92 3.96
C VAL A 193 -6.63 18.27 4.63
N LEU A 194 -5.43 18.55 5.16
CA LEU A 194 -5.14 19.85 5.79
C LEU A 194 -5.11 21.00 4.79
N VAL A 195 -4.68 20.76 3.55
CA VAL A 195 -4.72 21.76 2.48
C VAL A 195 -6.17 22.04 2.08
N VAL A 196 -6.95 20.98 1.82
CA VAL A 196 -8.33 21.06 1.33
C VAL A 196 -9.27 21.66 2.38
N ALA A 197 -9.04 21.40 3.67
CA ALA A 197 -9.78 22.00 4.77
C ALA A 197 -9.62 23.54 4.87
N GLY A 198 -8.62 24.10 4.18
CA GLY A 198 -8.46 25.53 3.97
C GLY A 198 -7.26 26.16 4.66
N SER A 199 -7.17 27.49 4.56
CA SER A 199 -5.95 28.25 4.88
C SER A 199 -5.49 28.19 6.35
N ALA A 200 -6.38 27.87 7.29
CA ALA A 200 -6.03 27.75 8.71
C ALA A 200 -5.13 26.54 8.99
N THR A 201 -5.35 25.45 8.25
CA THR A 201 -4.68 24.16 8.38
C THR A 201 -3.56 23.98 7.35
N ASP A 202 -3.65 24.64 6.20
CA ASP A 202 -2.74 24.52 5.06
C ASP A 202 -1.23 24.56 5.45
N PRO A 203 -0.52 23.42 5.36
CA PRO A 203 0.92 23.35 5.62
C PRO A 203 1.77 23.89 4.45
N VAL A 204 1.27 23.81 3.20
CA VAL A 204 1.98 24.25 1.99
C VAL A 204 2.05 25.76 1.93
N ALA A 205 0.95 26.47 2.22
CA ALA A 205 0.94 27.94 2.30
C ALA A 205 1.98 28.47 3.29
N ARG A 206 2.23 27.74 4.39
CA ARG A 206 3.25 28.08 5.38
C ARG A 206 4.66 27.80 4.86
N LEU A 207 4.89 26.67 4.20
CA LEU A 207 6.20 26.33 3.61
C LEU A 207 6.66 27.40 2.61
N VAL A 208 5.75 27.93 1.81
CA VAL A 208 6.05 28.96 0.80
C VAL A 208 5.99 30.39 1.32
N SER A 209 5.71 30.61 2.62
CA SER A 209 5.51 31.97 3.16
C SER A 209 6.78 32.83 3.10
N GLY A 210 7.96 32.21 3.01
CA GLY A 210 9.24 32.89 2.84
C GLY A 210 9.59 33.28 1.40
N VAL A 211 8.76 32.92 0.42
CA VAL A 211 8.96 33.28 -1.00
C VAL A 211 8.41 34.69 -1.24
N SER A 212 9.31 35.64 -1.56
CA SER A 212 8.97 37.07 -1.72
C SER A 212 8.09 37.36 -2.94
N SER A 213 8.37 36.73 -4.08
CA SER A 213 7.59 36.97 -5.31
C SER A 213 6.24 36.24 -5.28
N PRO A 214 5.10 36.96 -5.48
CA PRO A 214 3.78 36.35 -5.44
C PRO A 214 3.55 35.37 -6.60
N ARG A 215 4.09 35.65 -7.79
CA ARG A 215 4.03 34.73 -8.94
C ARG A 215 4.81 33.45 -8.65
N ARG A 216 6.05 33.58 -8.16
CA ARG A 216 6.89 32.43 -7.79
C ARG A 216 6.23 31.60 -6.70
N ARG A 217 5.63 32.24 -5.70
CA ARG A 217 4.90 31.57 -4.63
C ARG A 217 3.75 30.72 -5.18
N ARG A 218 2.93 31.25 -6.10
CA ARG A 218 1.85 30.48 -6.74
C ARG A 218 2.38 29.27 -7.52
N ILE A 219 3.45 29.45 -8.31
CA ILE A 219 4.05 28.36 -9.09
C ILE A 219 4.58 27.26 -8.16
N VAL A 220 5.32 27.63 -7.11
CA VAL A 220 5.85 26.65 -6.14
C VAL A 220 4.72 25.96 -5.39
N THR A 221 3.66 26.68 -4.99
CA THR A 221 2.48 26.05 -4.36
C THR A 221 1.83 25.05 -5.31
N ALA A 222 1.57 25.43 -6.56
CA ALA A 222 0.97 24.53 -7.55
C ALA A 222 1.84 23.30 -7.78
N ALA A 223 3.15 23.47 -7.96
CA ALA A 223 4.10 22.37 -8.16
C ALA A 223 4.13 21.40 -6.96
N LEU A 224 4.15 21.93 -5.72
CA LEU A 224 4.11 21.09 -4.51
C LEU A 224 2.79 20.32 -4.39
N LEU A 225 1.66 20.95 -4.73
CA LEU A 225 0.35 20.30 -4.69
C LEU A 225 0.26 19.22 -5.77
N VAL A 226 0.71 19.48 -6.99
CA VAL A 226 0.79 18.48 -8.07
C VAL A 226 1.69 17.31 -7.69
N ALA A 227 2.83 17.57 -7.05
CA ALA A 227 3.72 16.50 -6.59
C ALA A 227 3.07 15.64 -5.49
N LEU A 228 2.38 16.25 -4.52
CA LEU A 228 1.65 15.53 -3.48
C LEU A 228 0.47 14.73 -4.04
N THR A 229 -0.28 15.30 -4.98
CA THR A 229 -1.41 14.61 -5.62
C THR A 229 -0.94 13.51 -6.56
N ALA A 230 0.18 13.67 -7.28
CA ALA A 230 0.79 12.59 -8.06
C ALA A 230 1.27 11.43 -7.17
N GLY A 231 1.85 11.75 -6.01
CA GLY A 231 2.22 10.75 -5.01
C GLY A 231 1.05 9.90 -4.49
N VAL A 232 -0.19 10.39 -4.61
CA VAL A 232 -1.40 9.61 -4.27
C VAL A 232 -2.05 9.01 -5.52
N ALA A 233 -2.18 9.78 -6.61
CA ALA A 233 -2.91 9.41 -7.81
C ALA A 233 -2.40 8.11 -8.42
N TRP A 234 -1.09 7.95 -8.54
CA TRP A 234 -0.46 6.82 -9.23
C TRP A 234 -0.11 5.66 -8.30
N THR A 235 -0.78 5.52 -7.16
CA THR A 235 -0.67 4.33 -6.31
C THR A 235 -1.73 3.28 -6.67
N VAL A 236 -1.73 2.15 -5.98
CA VAL A 236 -2.78 1.11 -6.12
C VAL A 236 -4.18 1.70 -6.03
N SER A 237 -5.13 1.11 -6.76
CA SER A 237 -6.49 1.65 -6.94
C SER A 237 -7.20 2.07 -5.67
N TYR A 238 -7.05 1.29 -4.62
CA TYR A 238 -7.62 1.60 -3.31
C TYR A 238 -7.15 2.95 -2.77
N TYR A 239 -5.85 3.28 -2.81
CA TYR A 239 -5.35 4.49 -2.16
C TYR A 239 -5.67 5.77 -2.92
N TYR A 240 -5.65 5.78 -4.25
CA TYR A 240 -6.09 6.97 -4.98
C TYR A 240 -7.61 7.18 -4.86
N VAL A 241 -8.42 6.11 -4.85
CA VAL A 241 -9.87 6.21 -4.66
C VAL A 241 -10.19 6.72 -3.26
N PHE A 242 -9.56 6.16 -2.23
CA PHE A 242 -9.74 6.60 -0.85
C PHE A 242 -9.30 8.05 -0.67
N GLY A 243 -8.19 8.45 -1.29
CA GLY A 243 -7.75 9.84 -1.35
C GLY A 243 -8.79 10.75 -2.00
N ALA A 244 -9.34 10.35 -3.15
CA ALA A 244 -10.37 11.12 -3.86
C ALA A 244 -11.65 11.29 -3.02
N ILE A 245 -12.12 10.22 -2.37
CA ILE A 245 -13.32 10.23 -1.50
C ILE A 245 -13.09 11.16 -0.30
N VAL A 246 -12.01 10.96 0.45
CA VAL A 246 -11.74 11.71 1.68
C VAL A 246 -11.48 13.19 1.38
N LEU A 247 -10.73 13.50 0.31
CA LEU A 247 -10.49 14.88 -0.10
C LEU A 247 -11.74 15.53 -0.69
N GLY A 248 -12.51 14.81 -1.50
CA GLY A 248 -13.78 15.29 -2.04
C GLY A 248 -14.79 15.64 -0.96
N ALA A 249 -14.93 14.78 0.05
CA ALA A 249 -15.80 15.04 1.20
C ALA A 249 -15.31 16.22 2.06
N THR A 250 -14.00 16.29 2.34
CA THR A 250 -13.41 17.42 3.08
C THR A 250 -13.58 18.73 2.31
N TRP A 251 -13.45 18.70 0.98
CA TRP A 251 -13.67 19.84 0.10
C TRP A 251 -15.13 20.29 0.13
N ALA A 252 -16.08 19.37 0.01
CA ALA A 252 -17.51 19.67 0.07
C ALA A 252 -17.90 20.36 1.40
N VAL A 253 -17.40 19.85 2.53
CA VAL A 253 -17.60 20.52 3.84
C VAL A 253 -16.93 21.89 3.86
N SER A 254 -15.75 22.05 3.28
CA SER A 254 -15.05 23.33 3.20
C SER A 254 -15.81 24.36 2.38
N VAL A 255 -16.44 23.94 1.27
CA VAL A 255 -17.35 24.78 0.46
C VAL A 255 -18.53 25.24 1.32
N VAL A 256 -19.20 24.33 2.01
CA VAL A 256 -20.34 24.65 2.90
C VAL A 256 -19.92 25.64 3.99
N VAL A 257 -18.77 25.43 4.64
CA VAL A 257 -18.23 26.33 5.67
C VAL A 257 -17.92 27.72 5.11
N VAL A 258 -17.36 27.80 3.90
CA VAL A 258 -17.08 29.09 3.24
C VAL A 258 -18.36 29.83 2.88
N LEU A 259 -19.36 29.14 2.34
CA LEU A 259 -20.65 29.71 1.94
C LEU A 259 -21.45 30.18 3.17
N LEU A 260 -21.64 29.33 4.17
CA LEU A 260 -22.34 29.68 5.42
C LEU A 260 -21.62 30.77 6.21
N GLY A 261 -20.29 30.74 6.21
CA GLY A 261 -19.45 31.76 6.85
C GLY A 261 -19.30 33.07 6.06
N ARG A 262 -19.93 33.19 4.88
CA ARG A 262 -19.80 34.33 3.95
C ARG A 262 -18.34 34.73 3.70
N ARG A 263 -17.45 33.74 3.64
CA ARG A 263 -16.02 33.94 3.38
C ARG A 263 -15.78 34.10 1.87
N PRO A 264 -14.71 34.79 1.45
CA PRO A 264 -14.49 35.01 0.03
C PRO A 264 -14.17 33.69 -0.68
N LEU A 265 -14.85 33.40 -1.80
CA LEU A 265 -14.69 32.16 -2.58
C LEU A 265 -13.25 31.91 -3.04
N ARG A 266 -12.43 32.96 -3.18
CA ARG A 266 -10.98 32.84 -3.45
C ARG A 266 -10.23 32.01 -2.41
N SER A 267 -10.78 31.81 -1.22
CA SER A 267 -10.21 30.93 -0.20
C SER A 267 -10.27 29.44 -0.57
N LEU A 268 -11.15 29.06 -1.50
CA LEU A 268 -11.28 27.70 -2.04
C LEU A 268 -10.33 27.44 -3.23
N ALA A 269 -9.58 28.44 -3.72
CA ALA A 269 -8.75 28.27 -4.91
C ALA A 269 -7.74 27.12 -4.78
N TRP A 270 -6.99 27.05 -3.68
CA TRP A 270 -6.03 25.95 -3.45
C TRP A 270 -6.70 24.62 -3.07
N PRO A 271 -7.74 24.59 -2.22
CA PRO A 271 -8.54 23.38 -2.02
C PRO A 271 -9.07 22.78 -3.33
N THR A 272 -9.71 23.59 -4.17
CA THR A 272 -10.26 23.15 -5.46
C THR A 272 -9.16 22.76 -6.44
N PHE A 273 -8.05 23.51 -6.51
CA PHE A 273 -6.91 23.14 -7.35
C PHE A 273 -6.31 21.79 -6.95
N THR A 274 -6.22 21.52 -5.64
CA THR A 274 -5.70 20.25 -5.11
C THR A 274 -6.59 19.08 -5.55
N LEU A 275 -7.90 19.20 -5.34
CA LEU A 275 -8.86 18.17 -5.75
C LEU A 275 -8.89 17.98 -7.28
N ALA A 276 -8.88 19.08 -8.03
CA ALA A 276 -8.86 19.05 -9.49
C ALA A 276 -7.58 18.42 -10.05
N SER A 277 -6.43 18.72 -9.43
CA SER A 277 -5.15 18.09 -9.81
C SER A 277 -5.15 16.59 -9.55
N LEU A 278 -5.65 16.14 -8.39
CA LEU A 278 -5.79 14.71 -8.11
C LEU A 278 -6.72 14.03 -9.13
N GLY A 279 -7.91 14.61 -9.36
CA GLY A 279 -8.88 14.09 -10.32
C GLY A 279 -8.32 14.01 -11.74
N ALA A 280 -7.61 15.05 -12.19
CA ALA A 280 -6.98 15.05 -13.51
C ALA A 280 -5.94 13.94 -13.66
N LEU A 281 -5.08 13.72 -12.65
CA LEU A 281 -4.06 12.68 -12.69
C LEU A 281 -4.67 11.27 -12.68
N ILE A 282 -5.74 11.04 -11.91
CA ILE A 282 -6.49 9.78 -11.90
C ILE A 282 -7.16 9.55 -13.27
N VAL A 283 -7.81 10.57 -13.84
CA VAL A 283 -8.45 10.46 -15.17
C VAL A 283 -7.42 10.12 -16.25
N VAL A 284 -6.24 10.75 -16.21
CA VAL A 284 -5.15 10.41 -17.14
C VAL A 284 -4.71 8.96 -16.97
N GLN A 285 -4.50 8.50 -15.74
CA GLN A 285 -4.10 7.11 -15.47
C GLN A 285 -5.16 6.12 -15.97
N ILE A 286 -6.44 6.31 -15.61
CA ILE A 286 -7.53 5.44 -16.06
C ILE A 286 -7.66 5.49 -17.58
N GLY A 287 -7.53 6.67 -18.20
CA GLY A 287 -7.58 6.82 -19.65
C GLY A 287 -6.49 6.01 -20.36
N VAL A 288 -5.26 6.04 -19.84
CA VAL A 288 -4.14 5.23 -20.37
C VAL A 288 -4.40 3.73 -20.17
N LEU A 289 -4.82 3.32 -18.98
CA LEU A 289 -5.12 1.90 -18.67
C LEU A 289 -6.37 1.36 -19.41
N SER A 290 -7.19 2.25 -19.97
CA SER A 290 -8.38 1.88 -20.76
C SER A 290 -8.07 1.63 -22.23
N LEU A 291 -6.89 1.99 -22.72
CA LEU A 291 -6.46 1.69 -24.09
C LEU A 291 -6.39 0.16 -24.30
N ASP A 292 -6.82 -0.31 -25.46
CA ASP A 292 -6.92 -1.73 -25.83
C ASP A 292 -5.78 -2.22 -26.72
N PHE A 293 -5.15 -1.31 -27.47
CA PHE A 293 -4.06 -1.58 -28.42
C PHE A 293 -4.39 -2.67 -29.45
N ASP A 294 -5.66 -2.76 -29.87
CA ASP A 294 -6.20 -3.82 -30.73
C ASP A 294 -5.95 -5.26 -30.19
N GLU A 295 -5.62 -5.39 -28.91
CA GLU A 295 -5.25 -6.66 -28.27
C GLU A 295 -6.29 -7.08 -27.23
N ARG A 296 -6.74 -6.15 -26.37
CA ARG A 296 -7.72 -6.42 -25.31
C ARG A 296 -9.16 -6.19 -25.79
N TYR A 297 -9.97 -7.25 -25.79
CA TYR A 297 -11.40 -7.17 -26.11
C TYR A 297 -12.31 -7.28 -24.88
N THR A 298 -11.78 -7.74 -23.74
CA THR A 298 -12.49 -7.78 -22.45
C THR A 298 -11.66 -7.09 -21.36
N GLN A 299 -12.29 -6.25 -20.54
CA GLN A 299 -11.60 -5.59 -19.43
C GLN A 299 -11.25 -6.59 -18.33
N TYR A 300 -10.08 -6.41 -17.70
CA TYR A 300 -9.62 -7.28 -16.61
C TYR A 300 -10.63 -7.42 -15.47
N PHE A 301 -11.18 -6.30 -15.04
CA PHE A 301 -12.24 -6.29 -14.04
C PHE A 301 -13.61 -6.31 -14.74
N SER A 302 -14.03 -7.51 -15.15
CA SER A 302 -15.39 -7.74 -15.65
C SER A 302 -16.06 -8.82 -14.81
N GLY A 303 -17.23 -8.53 -14.24
CA GLY A 303 -18.03 -9.51 -13.50
C GLY A 303 -18.15 -9.30 -11.99
N ARG A 304 -17.59 -8.20 -11.45
CA ARG A 304 -17.78 -7.83 -10.03
C ARG A 304 -19.22 -7.41 -9.75
N THR A 305 -19.72 -7.81 -8.60
CA THR A 305 -21.09 -7.47 -8.18
C THR A 305 -21.09 -6.45 -7.04
N PRO A 306 -22.12 -5.59 -6.94
CA PRO A 306 -22.27 -4.69 -5.79
C PRO A 306 -22.30 -5.42 -4.44
N GLN A 307 -22.76 -6.67 -4.41
CA GLN A 307 -22.81 -7.51 -3.21
C GLN A 307 -21.43 -7.75 -2.60
N GLU A 308 -20.37 -7.79 -3.40
CA GLU A 308 -19.01 -7.93 -2.90
C GLU A 308 -18.62 -6.75 -1.98
N SER A 309 -19.17 -5.56 -2.21
CA SER A 309 -18.95 -4.42 -1.30
C SER A 309 -19.56 -4.62 0.08
N GLU A 310 -20.57 -5.47 0.22
CA GLU A 310 -21.05 -5.89 1.52
C GLU A 310 -20.10 -6.91 2.13
N PHE A 311 -19.75 -7.97 1.40
CA PHE A 311 -18.85 -9.04 1.86
C PHE A 311 -17.49 -8.54 2.35
N TYR A 312 -16.94 -7.53 1.67
CA TYR A 312 -15.63 -6.96 1.97
C TYR A 312 -15.70 -5.57 2.63
N GLY A 313 -16.86 -5.23 3.18
CA GLY A 313 -17.04 -4.09 4.06
C GLY A 313 -16.34 -4.26 5.41
N GLY A 314 -16.03 -3.15 6.06
CA GLY A 314 -15.41 -3.12 7.38
C GLY A 314 -16.42 -3.21 8.53
N LYS A 315 -16.04 -3.95 9.59
CA LYS A 315 -16.77 -3.96 10.86
C LYS A 315 -16.13 -2.97 11.83
N LEU A 316 -16.93 -2.10 12.45
CA LEU A 316 -16.42 -1.17 13.47
C LEU A 316 -15.73 -1.91 14.63
N GLN A 317 -16.23 -3.09 14.98
CA GLN A 317 -15.64 -3.96 16.00
C GLN A 317 -14.19 -4.33 15.66
N GLN A 318 -13.89 -4.61 14.39
CA GLN A 318 -12.53 -4.98 13.96
C GLN A 318 -11.56 -3.78 13.91
N LEU A 319 -12.06 -2.53 13.89
CA LEU A 319 -11.21 -1.34 14.09
C LEU A 319 -10.86 -1.10 15.57
N LEU A 320 -11.74 -1.52 16.48
CA LEU A 320 -11.60 -1.27 17.91
C LEU A 320 -10.92 -2.42 18.64
N LEU A 321 -11.02 -3.64 18.12
CA LEU A 321 -10.26 -4.79 18.57
C LEU A 321 -8.83 -4.74 17.99
N PRO A 322 -7.80 -4.93 18.81
CA PRO A 322 -6.42 -5.03 18.32
C PRO A 322 -6.24 -6.19 17.34
N SER A 323 -5.18 -6.14 16.53
CA SER A 323 -4.88 -7.16 15.54
C SER A 323 -4.69 -8.56 16.14
N THR A 324 -5.02 -9.59 15.35
CA THR A 324 -4.68 -11.00 15.61
C THR A 324 -3.17 -11.27 15.67
N THR A 325 -2.34 -10.30 15.30
CA THR A 325 -0.88 -10.33 15.46
C THR A 325 -0.40 -9.69 16.77
N SER A 326 -1.33 -9.26 17.66
CA SER A 326 -0.96 -8.55 18.88
C SER A 326 -0.01 -9.36 19.75
N GLY A 327 1.06 -8.73 20.23
CA GLY A 327 1.98 -9.34 21.18
C GLY A 327 1.42 -9.47 22.61
N VAL A 328 0.22 -8.94 22.88
CA VAL A 328 -0.49 -9.12 24.15
C VAL A 328 -1.47 -10.29 23.99
N PRO A 329 -1.23 -11.46 24.63
CA PRO A 329 -2.01 -12.68 24.37
C PRO A 329 -3.52 -12.48 24.53
N PHE A 330 -3.95 -11.83 25.62
CA PHE A 330 -5.37 -11.55 25.85
C PHE A 330 -6.04 -10.74 24.71
N LEU A 331 -5.35 -9.74 24.15
CA LEU A 331 -5.90 -8.92 23.09
C LEU A 331 -5.96 -9.68 21.76
N ARG A 332 -4.92 -10.47 21.48
CA ARG A 332 -4.88 -11.37 20.34
C ARG A 332 -6.00 -12.41 20.42
N ASP A 333 -6.14 -13.09 21.55
CA ASP A 333 -7.12 -14.15 21.74
C ASP A 333 -8.54 -13.58 21.61
N LEU A 334 -8.81 -12.40 22.16
CA LEU A 334 -10.09 -11.70 21.98
C LEU A 334 -10.40 -11.39 20.50
N ALA A 335 -9.40 -10.95 19.73
CA ALA A 335 -9.56 -10.66 18.31
C ALA A 335 -9.77 -11.93 17.48
N THR A 336 -9.02 -12.98 17.77
CA THR A 336 -9.13 -14.30 17.13
C THR A 336 -10.47 -14.95 17.44
N ASP A 337 -10.92 -14.93 18.70
CA ASP A 337 -12.21 -15.46 19.13
C ASP A 337 -13.35 -14.73 18.42
N TYR A 338 -13.28 -13.39 18.35
CA TYR A 338 -14.27 -12.61 17.61
C TYR A 338 -14.30 -13.00 16.12
N GLN A 339 -13.14 -13.15 15.49
CA GLN A 339 -13.03 -13.53 14.08
C GLN A 339 -13.53 -14.96 13.82
N ALA A 340 -13.32 -15.89 14.75
CA ALA A 340 -13.80 -17.27 14.64
C ALA A 340 -15.31 -17.41 14.88
N GLN A 341 -15.90 -16.57 15.74
CA GLN A 341 -17.31 -16.67 16.12
C GLN A 341 -18.25 -15.83 15.26
N THR A 342 -17.77 -14.73 14.67
CA THR A 342 -18.61 -13.83 13.87
C THR A 342 -19.16 -14.52 12.63
N GLN A 343 -20.49 -14.65 12.55
CA GLN A 343 -21.18 -15.16 11.34
C GLN A 343 -21.44 -14.07 10.30
N ILE A 344 -21.34 -12.80 10.71
CA ILE A 344 -21.44 -11.65 9.80
C ILE A 344 -20.10 -11.52 9.09
N LEU A 345 -20.07 -11.55 7.76
CA LEU A 345 -18.90 -11.27 6.91
C LEU A 345 -17.67 -12.08 7.32
N VAL A 346 -17.79 -13.39 7.17
CA VAL A 346 -16.69 -14.35 7.44
C VAL A 346 -15.56 -14.15 6.42
N SER A 347 -15.89 -13.76 5.19
CA SER A 347 -14.94 -13.49 4.09
C SER A 347 -14.31 -12.09 4.12
N GLY A 348 -14.71 -11.23 5.05
CA GLY A 348 -14.18 -9.87 5.14
C GLY A 348 -12.75 -9.86 5.67
N GLU A 349 -11.84 -9.20 4.94
CA GLU A 349 -10.46 -9.02 5.37
C GLU A 349 -10.39 -8.27 6.70
N ASN A 350 -9.62 -8.80 7.67
CA ASN A 350 -9.43 -8.13 8.95
C ASN A 350 -8.59 -6.85 8.76
N PRO A 351 -9.11 -5.67 9.14
CA PRO A 351 -8.39 -4.39 9.11
C PRO A 351 -7.08 -4.36 9.90
N SER A 352 -6.94 -5.18 10.95
CA SER A 352 -5.74 -5.28 11.78
C SER A 352 -5.22 -3.94 12.33
N THR A 353 -5.99 -3.34 13.23
CA THR A 353 -5.63 -2.08 13.90
C THR A 353 -4.77 -2.33 15.15
N GLY A 354 -3.82 -1.45 15.46
CA GLY A 354 -3.03 -1.50 16.70
C GLY A 354 -3.72 -0.78 17.87
N VAL A 355 -3.39 -1.13 19.11
CA VAL A 355 -4.00 -0.56 20.35
C VAL A 355 -3.91 0.97 20.38
N VAL A 356 -2.79 1.55 19.96
CA VAL A 356 -2.61 3.01 19.93
C VAL A 356 -3.54 3.66 18.91
N ALA A 357 -3.72 3.03 17.74
CA ALA A 357 -4.65 3.50 16.72
C ALA A 357 -6.11 3.33 17.15
N ALA A 358 -6.49 2.17 17.69
CA ALA A 358 -7.82 1.91 18.24
C ALA A 358 -8.20 2.91 19.34
N THR A 359 -7.26 3.21 20.26
CA THR A 359 -7.46 4.25 21.30
C THR A 359 -7.63 5.63 20.67
N ALA A 360 -6.88 5.94 19.61
CA ALA A 360 -7.01 7.19 18.89
C ALA A 360 -8.35 7.30 18.14
N ILE A 361 -8.88 6.19 17.60
CA ILE A 361 -10.21 6.12 16.97
C ILE A 361 -11.28 6.46 18.00
N VAL A 362 -11.24 5.86 19.19
CA VAL A 362 -12.15 6.18 20.31
C VAL A 362 -12.04 7.66 20.69
N LEU A 363 -10.82 8.22 20.73
CA LEU A 363 -10.61 9.65 20.98
C LEU A 363 -11.30 10.52 19.92
N VAL A 364 -11.19 10.19 18.63
CA VAL A 364 -11.85 10.96 17.56
C VAL A 364 -13.37 10.89 17.69
N LEU A 365 -13.93 9.71 17.96
CA LEU A 365 -15.36 9.53 18.22
C LEU A 365 -15.82 10.40 19.41
N ALA A 366 -15.06 10.39 20.50
CA ALA A 366 -15.35 11.25 21.65
C ALA A 366 -15.25 12.75 21.30
N VAL A 367 -14.27 13.16 20.50
CA VAL A 367 -14.14 14.55 20.02
C VAL A 367 -15.35 14.96 19.19
N ILE A 368 -15.85 14.09 18.31
CA ILE A 368 -17.03 14.35 17.47
C ILE A 368 -18.26 14.54 18.36
N LEU A 369 -18.51 13.61 19.29
CA LEU A 369 -19.63 13.70 20.23
C LEU A 369 -19.55 14.98 21.08
N LEU A 370 -18.39 15.26 21.67
CA LEU A 370 -18.20 16.47 22.47
C LEU A 370 -18.40 17.75 21.64
N ARG A 371 -18.00 17.78 20.37
CA ARG A 371 -18.26 18.93 19.48
C ARG A 371 -19.75 19.09 19.16
N MET A 372 -20.51 18.00 19.07
CA MET A 372 -21.96 18.06 18.88
C MET A 372 -22.67 18.60 20.14
N PHE A 373 -22.27 18.16 21.34
CA PHE A 373 -22.91 18.54 22.59
C PHE A 373 -22.44 19.87 23.18
N ALA A 374 -21.19 20.29 22.95
CA ALA A 374 -20.63 21.49 23.59
C ALA A 374 -21.27 22.81 23.10
N GLY A 375 -22.07 22.78 22.03
CA GLY A 375 -22.74 23.96 21.48
C GLY A 375 -21.78 25.05 20.98
N SER A 376 -22.27 25.97 20.13
CA SER A 376 -21.46 27.09 19.65
C SER A 376 -21.17 28.17 20.71
N SER A 377 -21.92 28.16 21.82
CA SER A 377 -21.96 29.21 22.85
C SER A 377 -20.76 29.21 23.81
N LEU A 378 -20.11 28.06 24.05
CA LEU A 378 -18.95 27.96 24.95
C LEU A 378 -17.60 28.32 24.29
N ARG A 379 -17.60 28.61 22.98
CA ARG A 379 -16.41 28.64 22.09
C ARG A 379 -15.58 29.93 22.06
N ARG A 380 -15.97 31.02 22.73
CA ARG A 380 -15.24 32.31 22.66
C ARG A 380 -15.03 33.03 23.99
N ARG A 381 -14.55 32.32 25.01
CA ARG A 381 -14.10 32.97 26.26
C ARG A 381 -12.58 32.91 26.39
N GLU A 382 -11.95 34.03 26.71
CA GLU A 382 -10.55 34.06 27.14
C GLU A 382 -10.40 33.24 28.43
N GLY A 383 -9.39 32.36 28.50
CA GLY A 383 -9.16 31.45 29.63
C GLY A 383 -9.68 30.01 29.47
N GLN A 384 -10.05 29.59 28.25
CA GLN A 384 -10.59 28.25 28.00
C GLN A 384 -9.70 27.09 28.50
N PRO A 385 -10.30 26.07 29.16
CA PRO A 385 -9.65 24.80 29.45
C PRO A 385 -8.96 24.20 28.22
N ALA A 386 -7.86 23.48 28.42
CA ALA A 386 -7.10 22.86 27.33
C ALA A 386 -7.97 21.98 26.42
N VAL A 387 -8.99 21.31 26.98
CA VAL A 387 -9.94 20.47 26.24
C VAL A 387 -10.73 21.28 25.22
N LEU A 388 -11.31 22.43 25.59
CA LEU A 388 -12.05 23.26 24.63
C LEU A 388 -11.15 23.78 23.51
N ARG A 389 -9.90 24.17 23.82
CA ARG A 389 -8.93 24.59 22.80
C ARG A 389 -8.57 23.49 21.81
N PHE A 390 -8.53 22.23 22.25
CA PHE A 390 -8.36 21.08 21.38
C PHE A 390 -9.58 20.83 20.49
N LEU A 391 -10.78 20.91 21.08
CA LEU A 391 -12.03 20.78 20.34
C LEU A 391 -12.27 21.93 19.35
N ASP A 392 -11.62 23.08 19.52
CA ASP A 392 -11.70 24.21 18.58
C ASP A 392 -10.53 24.25 17.59
N ASP A 393 -9.56 23.33 17.70
CA ASP A 393 -8.44 23.27 16.77
C ASP A 393 -8.93 22.93 15.34
N PRO A 394 -8.62 23.76 14.33
CA PRO A 394 -9.08 23.53 12.97
C PRO A 394 -8.44 22.28 12.35
N ARG A 395 -7.23 21.86 12.79
CA ARG A 395 -6.59 20.62 12.34
C ARG A 395 -7.37 19.41 12.81
N VAL A 396 -7.76 19.40 14.08
CA VAL A 396 -8.61 18.35 14.66
C VAL A 396 -9.96 18.31 13.93
N GLY A 397 -10.51 19.47 13.56
CA GLY A 397 -11.74 19.53 12.78
C GLY A 397 -11.61 18.94 11.38
N ALA A 398 -10.56 19.29 10.65
CA ALA A 398 -10.27 18.73 9.33
C ALA A 398 -10.14 17.21 9.38
N LEU A 399 -9.32 16.69 10.30
CA LEU A 399 -9.12 15.25 10.47
C LEU A 399 -10.40 14.54 10.92
N SER A 400 -11.22 15.14 11.79
CA SER A 400 -12.49 14.54 12.24
C SER A 400 -13.51 14.46 11.10
N VAL A 401 -13.58 15.47 10.22
CA VAL A 401 -14.46 15.43 9.04
C VAL A 401 -14.02 14.32 8.09
N ALA A 402 -12.73 14.30 7.74
CA ALA A 402 -12.15 13.24 6.92
C ALA A 402 -12.41 11.84 7.52
N PHE A 403 -12.24 11.71 8.84
CA PHE A 403 -12.46 10.48 9.58
C PHE A 403 -13.91 10.01 9.50
N VAL A 404 -14.89 10.90 9.67
CA VAL A 404 -16.32 10.53 9.59
C VAL A 404 -16.66 9.98 8.21
N PHE A 405 -16.23 10.65 7.14
CA PHE A 405 -16.50 10.16 5.79
C PHE A 405 -15.74 8.87 5.48
N ALA A 406 -14.49 8.75 5.93
CA ALA A 406 -13.77 7.48 5.81
C ALA A 406 -14.51 6.35 6.54
N LEU A 407 -15.00 6.59 7.76
CA LEU A 407 -15.76 5.61 8.53
C LEU A 407 -17.09 5.23 7.84
N LEU A 408 -17.81 6.19 7.27
CA LEU A 408 -19.06 5.95 6.54
C LEU A 408 -18.87 5.10 5.28
N PHE A 409 -17.72 5.19 4.61
CA PHE A 409 -17.38 4.31 3.49
C PHE A 409 -16.86 2.95 3.95
N PHE A 410 -16.12 2.91 5.07
CA PHE A 410 -15.56 1.70 5.64
C PHE A 410 -16.64 0.72 6.12
N ILE A 411 -17.67 1.22 6.82
CA ILE A 411 -18.67 0.36 7.45
C ILE A 411 -19.53 -0.38 6.42
N VAL A 412 -19.81 -1.65 6.69
CA VAL A 412 -20.70 -2.50 5.89
C VAL A 412 -22.11 -1.90 5.78
N GLY A 413 -22.66 -1.89 4.58
CA GLY A 413 -23.94 -1.23 4.30
C GLY A 413 -23.84 0.30 4.34
N GLY A 414 -22.63 0.86 4.41
CA GLY A 414 -22.35 2.28 4.38
C GLY A 414 -22.33 2.85 2.96
N LEU A 415 -21.67 4.01 2.82
CA LEU A 415 -21.57 4.74 1.55
C LEU A 415 -20.78 3.97 0.48
N GLY A 416 -19.89 3.05 0.88
CA GLY A 416 -19.16 2.19 -0.05
C GLY A 416 -20.08 1.28 -0.86
N THR A 417 -21.01 0.59 -0.18
CA THR A 417 -22.03 -0.25 -0.82
C THR A 417 -22.94 0.58 -1.73
N MET A 418 -23.32 1.80 -1.32
CA MET A 418 -24.11 2.70 -2.16
C MET A 418 -23.35 3.10 -3.43
N LEU A 419 -22.05 3.44 -3.30
CA LEU A 419 -21.22 3.75 -4.47
C LEU A 419 -21.13 2.56 -5.41
N ALA A 420 -20.95 1.35 -4.87
CA ALA A 420 -20.87 0.13 -5.65
C ALA A 420 -22.15 -0.14 -6.45
N TYR A 421 -23.31 0.11 -5.84
CA TYR A 421 -24.61 -0.09 -6.47
C TYR A 421 -24.96 0.97 -7.51
N TYR A 422 -24.70 2.25 -7.23
CA TYR A 422 -25.13 3.36 -8.09
C TYR A 422 -24.10 3.81 -9.11
N VAL A 423 -22.81 3.57 -8.87
CA VAL A 423 -21.72 4.07 -9.72
C VAL A 423 -20.96 2.90 -10.33
N SER A 424 -20.30 2.07 -9.52
CA SER A 424 -19.48 0.96 -10.03
C SER A 424 -19.02 0.03 -8.91
N PRO A 425 -19.17 -1.31 -9.06
CA PRO A 425 -18.72 -2.29 -8.07
C PRO A 425 -17.20 -2.57 -8.11
N GLU A 426 -16.43 -1.81 -8.88
CA GLU A 426 -15.00 -2.06 -9.09
C GLU A 426 -14.16 -1.95 -7.81
N ILE A 427 -14.57 -1.10 -6.88
CA ILE A 427 -13.95 -1.02 -5.55
C ILE A 427 -14.87 -1.74 -4.57
N ARG A 428 -14.48 -2.95 -4.17
CA ARG A 428 -15.28 -3.82 -3.29
C ARG A 428 -14.79 -3.87 -1.85
N VAL A 429 -13.48 -3.83 -1.64
CA VAL A 429 -12.89 -4.03 -0.31
C VAL A 429 -12.78 -2.72 0.46
N TRP A 430 -13.90 -2.30 1.06
CA TRP A 430 -13.98 -1.08 1.86
C TRP A 430 -13.29 -1.21 3.21
N SER A 431 -13.09 -2.43 3.73
CA SER A 431 -12.32 -2.66 4.96
C SER A 431 -10.88 -2.16 4.88
N ARG A 432 -10.29 -2.09 3.68
CA ARG A 432 -8.93 -1.55 3.45
C ARG A 432 -8.82 -0.05 3.77
N LEU A 433 -9.92 0.68 3.85
CA LEU A 433 -9.95 2.11 4.23
C LEU A 433 -9.53 2.34 5.69
N ALA A 434 -9.48 1.28 6.51
CA ALA A 434 -9.01 1.31 7.89
C ALA A 434 -7.64 1.99 8.05
N ILE A 435 -6.69 1.76 7.14
CA ILE A 435 -5.37 2.38 7.26
C ILE A 435 -5.44 3.91 7.17
N VAL A 436 -6.36 4.46 6.36
CA VAL A 436 -6.61 5.90 6.30
C VAL A 436 -7.23 6.40 7.61
N ILE A 437 -8.20 5.65 8.15
CA ILE A 437 -8.83 5.93 9.45
C ILE A 437 -7.79 5.98 10.57
N ASP A 438 -6.86 5.02 10.60
CA ASP A 438 -5.78 4.92 11.58
C ASP A 438 -4.88 6.16 11.53
N PHE A 439 -4.41 6.59 10.36
CA PHE A 439 -3.57 7.79 10.24
C PHE A 439 -4.31 9.08 10.65
N LEU A 440 -5.58 9.22 10.29
CA LEU A 440 -6.38 10.37 10.70
C LEU A 440 -6.56 10.41 12.22
N ALA A 441 -6.83 9.25 12.84
CA ALA A 441 -6.97 9.11 14.28
C ALA A 441 -5.65 9.37 15.02
N LEU A 442 -4.55 8.76 14.58
CA LEU A 442 -3.21 9.00 15.11
C LEU A 442 -2.82 10.49 15.00
N GLY A 443 -3.22 11.17 13.92
CA GLY A 443 -3.04 12.60 13.77
C GLY A 443 -3.70 13.43 14.88
N VAL A 444 -4.94 13.08 15.24
CA VAL A 444 -5.67 13.72 16.35
C VAL A 444 -5.00 13.43 17.70
N ALA A 445 -4.58 12.18 17.94
CA ALA A 445 -3.85 11.81 19.14
C ALA A 445 -2.49 12.55 19.28
N ALA A 446 -1.74 12.68 18.19
CA ALA A 446 -0.48 13.42 18.19
C ALA A 446 -0.68 14.90 18.57
N ILE A 447 -1.74 15.55 18.07
CA ILE A 447 -2.09 16.92 18.45
C ILE A 447 -2.44 17.01 19.94
N LEU A 448 -3.20 16.04 20.47
CA LEU A 448 -3.57 15.99 21.89
C LEU A 448 -2.32 15.89 22.78
N VAL A 449 -1.43 14.94 22.48
CA VAL A 449 -0.16 14.75 23.21
C VAL A 449 0.69 16.01 23.16
N ASP A 450 0.80 16.64 21.98
CA ASP A 450 1.57 17.87 21.82
C ASP A 450 1.03 19.01 22.69
N MET A 451 -0.29 19.13 22.77
CA MET A 451 -0.98 20.17 23.53
C MET A 451 -0.92 19.95 25.05
N LEU A 452 -1.10 18.71 25.52
CA LEU A 452 -1.13 18.38 26.95
C LEU A 452 0.28 18.35 27.57
N ALA A 453 1.24 17.73 26.89
CA ALA A 453 2.60 17.53 27.43
C ALA A 453 3.52 18.73 27.13
N LYS A 454 3.20 19.91 27.66
CA LYS A 454 3.90 21.17 27.33
C LYS A 454 5.41 21.18 27.65
N ARG A 455 5.85 20.44 28.66
CA ARG A 455 7.27 20.36 29.08
C ARG A 455 7.89 19.03 28.65
N MET A 456 9.16 19.05 28.24
CA MET A 456 9.87 17.83 27.82
C MET A 456 9.88 16.74 28.91
N ARG A 457 10.02 17.12 30.18
CA ARG A 457 9.96 16.19 31.32
C ARG A 457 8.64 15.41 31.45
N ALA A 458 7.55 15.94 30.91
CA ALA A 458 6.25 15.25 30.86
C ALA A 458 6.04 14.56 29.51
N LEU A 459 6.58 15.11 28.42
CA LEU A 459 6.47 14.52 27.09
C LEU A 459 7.22 13.20 26.97
N VAL A 460 8.48 13.14 27.42
CA VAL A 460 9.34 11.96 27.28
C VAL A 460 8.71 10.70 27.88
N PRO A 461 8.21 10.69 29.13
CA PRO A 461 7.58 9.49 29.68
C PRO A 461 6.29 9.10 28.95
N VAL A 462 5.49 10.08 28.48
CA VAL A 462 4.29 9.79 27.68
C VAL A 462 4.66 9.14 26.34
N LEU A 463 5.65 9.68 25.63
CA LEU A 463 6.10 9.09 24.37
C LEU A 463 6.78 7.74 24.57
N ALA A 464 7.53 7.55 25.65
CA ALA A 464 8.12 6.27 26.00
C ALA A 464 7.03 5.23 26.27
N LEU A 465 6.00 5.58 27.06
CA LEU A 465 4.87 4.70 27.33
C LEU A 465 4.12 4.31 26.05
N VAL A 466 3.77 5.29 25.21
CA VAL A 466 3.09 5.04 23.93
C VAL A 466 3.95 4.18 23.00
N SER A 467 5.26 4.40 22.96
CA SER A 467 6.19 3.60 22.15
C SER A 467 6.32 2.16 22.67
N VAL A 468 6.34 1.96 23.99
CA VAL A 468 6.37 0.62 24.60
C VAL A 468 5.07 -0.12 24.32
N ILE A 469 3.91 0.53 24.50
CA ILE A 469 2.61 -0.05 24.15
C ILE A 469 2.61 -0.46 22.68
N ALA A 470 3.03 0.43 21.78
CA ALA A 470 3.10 0.13 20.36
C ALA A 470 4.06 -1.02 20.02
N ALA A 471 5.26 -1.06 20.63
CA ALA A 471 6.24 -2.11 20.37
C ALA A 471 5.76 -3.48 20.86
N VAL A 472 5.18 -3.55 22.07
CA VAL A 472 4.65 -4.80 22.62
C VAL A 472 3.44 -5.26 21.82
N ASP A 473 2.50 -4.37 21.53
CA ASP A 473 1.28 -4.71 20.79
C ASP A 473 1.58 -5.06 19.33
N GLN A 474 2.31 -4.24 18.60
CA GLN A 474 2.39 -4.34 17.13
C GLN A 474 3.55 -5.21 16.62
N LEU A 475 4.60 -5.43 17.43
CA LEU A 475 5.82 -6.12 16.97
C LEU A 475 6.03 -7.50 17.61
N ALA A 476 5.70 -7.66 18.89
CA ALA A 476 6.14 -8.86 19.62
C ALA A 476 5.45 -10.16 19.18
N GLY A 477 4.25 -10.07 18.58
CA GLY A 477 3.53 -11.22 18.03
C GLY A 477 3.82 -11.53 16.55
N VAL A 478 4.49 -10.63 15.82
CA VAL A 478 4.63 -10.69 14.35
C VAL A 478 5.29 -12.01 13.91
N ASN A 479 6.47 -12.33 14.42
CA ASN A 479 7.20 -13.54 14.01
C ASN A 479 6.45 -14.85 14.29
N SER A 480 5.54 -14.89 15.26
CA SER A 480 4.75 -16.09 15.54
C SER A 480 3.50 -16.23 14.67
N THR A 481 3.13 -15.18 13.96
CA THR A 481 1.87 -15.12 13.20
C THR A 481 2.10 -14.97 11.70
N ILE A 482 3.20 -14.32 11.29
CA ILE A 482 3.54 -14.13 9.87
C ILE A 482 4.66 -15.11 9.49
N PRO A 483 4.36 -16.16 8.69
CA PRO A 483 5.34 -17.17 8.32
C PRO A 483 6.19 -16.65 7.15
N LEU A 484 7.36 -16.10 7.46
CA LEU A 484 8.38 -15.77 6.45
C LEU A 484 9.40 -16.89 6.23
N GLU A 485 9.06 -18.11 6.63
CA GLU A 485 9.91 -19.26 6.38
C GLU A 485 10.10 -19.42 4.86
N PRO A 486 11.31 -19.76 4.40
CA PRO A 486 11.53 -20.03 3.00
C PRO A 486 10.70 -21.21 2.51
N THR A 487 10.14 -21.10 1.32
CA THR A 487 9.49 -22.22 0.64
C THR A 487 10.51 -23.26 0.17
N GLU A 488 10.11 -24.53 0.17
CA GLU A 488 10.95 -25.66 -0.28
C GLU A 488 11.01 -25.76 -1.81
N ASP A 489 11.62 -24.78 -2.48
CA ASP A 489 11.69 -24.74 -3.95
C ASP A 489 12.97 -25.39 -4.52
N ALA A 490 13.74 -26.12 -3.72
CA ALA A 490 15.04 -26.65 -4.14
C ALA A 490 14.95 -27.58 -5.36
N VAL A 491 13.97 -28.49 -5.35
CA VAL A 491 13.73 -29.43 -6.46
C VAL A 491 13.37 -28.68 -7.74
N LEU A 492 12.46 -27.71 -7.64
CA LEU A 492 12.03 -26.92 -8.79
C LEU A 492 13.18 -26.07 -9.34
N ARG A 493 13.97 -25.42 -8.48
CA ARG A 493 15.17 -24.66 -8.90
C ARG A 493 16.16 -25.54 -9.66
N GLN A 494 16.41 -26.76 -9.17
CA GLN A 494 17.31 -27.71 -9.84
C GLN A 494 16.74 -28.19 -11.18
N PHE A 495 15.44 -28.48 -11.22
CA PHE A 495 14.74 -28.87 -12.45
C PHE A 495 14.79 -27.76 -13.50
N THR A 496 14.45 -26.52 -13.12
CA THR A 496 14.50 -25.38 -14.04
C THR A 496 15.91 -25.10 -14.54
N ALA A 497 16.93 -25.14 -13.68
CA ALA A 497 18.31 -24.94 -14.11
C ALA A 497 18.78 -26.01 -15.11
N ALA A 498 18.36 -27.26 -14.94
CA ALA A 498 18.66 -28.32 -15.90
C ALA A 498 17.90 -28.14 -17.22
N MET A 499 16.68 -27.59 -17.18
CA MET A 499 15.90 -27.24 -18.37
C MET A 499 16.57 -26.09 -19.15
N ASP A 500 17.06 -25.05 -18.48
CA ASP A 500 17.81 -23.95 -19.10
C ASP A 500 19.07 -24.44 -19.82
N GLU A 501 19.81 -25.39 -19.23
CA GLU A 501 21.03 -25.95 -19.83
C GLU A 501 20.75 -26.83 -21.06
N GLN A 502 19.61 -27.53 -21.10
CA GLN A 502 19.27 -28.49 -22.15
C GLN A 502 18.56 -27.87 -23.35
N LEU A 503 17.67 -26.91 -23.11
CA LEU A 503 16.83 -26.33 -24.16
C LEU A 503 17.58 -25.26 -24.97
N PRO A 504 17.25 -25.09 -26.26
CA PRO A 504 17.87 -24.06 -27.07
C PRO A 504 17.39 -22.66 -26.65
N VAL A 505 18.23 -21.65 -26.87
CA VAL A 505 17.89 -20.24 -26.68
C VAL A 505 16.63 -19.87 -27.47
N GLY A 506 15.69 -19.19 -26.82
CA GLY A 506 14.41 -18.79 -27.40
C GLY A 506 13.36 -19.90 -27.42
N CYS A 507 13.63 -21.06 -26.79
CA CYS A 507 12.72 -22.20 -26.87
C CYS A 507 11.34 -21.88 -26.29
N GLY A 508 10.30 -22.10 -27.10
CA GLY A 508 8.91 -22.09 -26.67
C GLY A 508 8.55 -23.35 -25.89
N VAL A 509 8.23 -23.18 -24.61
CA VAL A 509 7.84 -24.25 -23.69
C VAL A 509 6.32 -24.25 -23.50
N ALA A 510 5.65 -25.26 -24.06
CA ALA A 510 4.23 -25.48 -23.86
C ALA A 510 3.98 -26.12 -22.49
N GLN A 511 3.26 -25.43 -21.60
CA GLN A 511 3.00 -25.88 -20.23
C GLN A 511 1.63 -26.55 -20.11
N LEU A 512 1.61 -27.79 -19.63
CA LEU A 512 0.41 -28.60 -19.41
C LEU A 512 0.11 -28.76 -17.90
N PRO A 513 -1.15 -28.57 -17.47
CA PRO A 513 -2.29 -28.12 -18.28
C PRO A 513 -2.20 -26.64 -18.66
N PHE A 514 -2.79 -26.27 -19.80
CA PHE A 514 -2.97 -24.86 -20.13
C PHE A 514 -3.94 -24.21 -19.15
N LYS A 515 -3.58 -23.01 -18.70
CA LYS A 515 -4.35 -22.23 -17.73
C LYS A 515 -4.28 -20.75 -18.05
N GLY A 516 -5.43 -20.10 -17.94
CA GLY A 516 -5.52 -18.65 -18.15
C GLY A 516 -4.88 -17.86 -17.01
N PHE A 517 -4.37 -16.68 -17.32
CA PHE A 517 -3.83 -15.73 -16.36
C PHE A 517 -4.62 -14.40 -16.38
N PRO A 518 -4.83 -13.73 -15.23
CA PRO A 518 -4.66 -14.20 -13.86
C PRO A 518 -6.00 -14.65 -13.23
N GLU A 519 -5.94 -15.12 -11.98
CA GLU A 519 -7.10 -15.42 -11.11
C GLU A 519 -8.04 -16.49 -11.72
N THR A 520 -7.49 -17.66 -12.05
CA THR A 520 -8.23 -18.81 -12.60
C THR A 520 -8.37 -19.99 -11.63
N GLY A 521 -7.77 -19.90 -10.45
CA GLY A 521 -7.88 -20.88 -9.38
C GLY A 521 -6.94 -22.09 -9.55
N PRO A 522 -6.87 -22.98 -8.55
CA PRO A 522 -6.06 -24.20 -8.64
C PRO A 522 -6.67 -25.23 -9.62
N ILE A 523 -5.83 -26.11 -10.16
CA ILE A 523 -6.22 -27.27 -10.96
C ILE A 523 -5.66 -28.51 -10.27
N GLY A 524 -6.50 -29.42 -9.80
CA GLY A 524 -6.04 -30.58 -9.03
C GLY A 524 -5.23 -30.15 -7.79
N GLY A 525 -4.00 -30.64 -7.67
CA GLY A 525 -3.02 -30.24 -6.66
C GLY A 525 -2.11 -29.07 -7.06
N MET A 526 -2.21 -28.56 -8.30
CA MET A 526 -1.46 -27.40 -8.78
C MET A 526 -2.13 -26.09 -8.32
N GLY A 527 -1.39 -25.24 -7.62
CA GLY A 527 -1.85 -23.97 -7.06
C GLY A 527 -2.28 -22.95 -8.12
N ASP A 528 -2.98 -21.90 -7.71
CA ASP A 528 -3.18 -20.72 -8.58
C ASP A 528 -1.79 -20.07 -8.75
N TYR A 529 -1.36 -19.85 -10.00
CA TYR A 529 -0.03 -19.31 -10.39
C TYR A 529 1.22 -20.21 -10.32
N ASP A 530 1.13 -21.49 -9.93
CA ASP A 530 2.29 -22.39 -9.87
C ASP A 530 3.04 -22.50 -11.22
N GLU A 531 2.32 -22.32 -12.33
CA GLU A 531 2.84 -22.37 -13.69
C GLU A 531 3.84 -21.23 -13.98
N GLY A 532 3.84 -20.17 -13.19
CA GLY A 532 4.83 -19.09 -13.28
C GLY A 532 6.16 -19.39 -12.57
N LEU A 533 6.22 -20.41 -11.71
CA LEU A 533 7.41 -20.69 -10.91
C LEU A 533 8.64 -21.12 -11.74
N PRO A 534 8.52 -21.92 -12.82
CA PRO A 534 9.65 -22.20 -13.70
C PRO A 534 10.30 -20.92 -14.23
N TYR A 535 9.50 -19.96 -14.69
CA TYR A 535 9.99 -18.65 -15.11
C TYR A 535 10.70 -17.89 -13.97
N VAL A 536 10.15 -17.89 -12.75
CA VAL A 536 10.77 -17.23 -11.58
C VAL A 536 12.17 -17.76 -11.26
N TYR A 537 12.47 -19.02 -11.59
CA TYR A 537 13.77 -19.66 -11.34
C TYR A 537 14.66 -19.81 -12.57
N SER A 538 14.16 -19.47 -13.75
CA SER A 538 14.93 -19.47 -14.99
C SER A 538 16.12 -18.51 -14.83
N THR A 539 17.32 -18.96 -15.21
CA THR A 539 18.56 -18.20 -15.00
C THR A 539 19.09 -17.49 -16.23
N ASP A 540 18.69 -17.94 -17.42
CA ASP A 540 19.25 -17.46 -18.70
C ASP A 540 18.31 -16.53 -19.48
N ASP A 541 17.11 -16.23 -18.95
CA ASP A 541 16.12 -15.30 -19.57
C ASP A 541 15.74 -15.61 -21.04
N ASP A 542 16.05 -16.83 -21.49
CA ASP A 542 16.01 -17.22 -22.90
C ASP A 542 14.84 -18.16 -23.23
N LEU A 543 14.20 -18.76 -22.22
CA LEU A 543 13.03 -19.63 -22.43
C LEU A 543 11.73 -18.81 -22.50
N ARG A 544 10.78 -19.30 -23.29
CA ARG A 544 9.48 -18.67 -23.50
C ARG A 544 8.36 -19.59 -23.04
N PHE A 545 7.80 -19.31 -21.88
CA PHE A 545 6.78 -20.09 -21.21
C PHE A 545 5.38 -19.71 -21.72
N SER A 546 4.52 -20.71 -21.97
CA SER A 546 3.16 -20.47 -22.47
C SER A 546 2.23 -19.83 -21.44
N TYR A 547 2.52 -19.95 -20.14
CA TYR A 547 1.73 -19.32 -19.07
C TYR A 547 1.96 -17.80 -18.99
N GLY A 548 0.93 -17.07 -18.52
CA GLY A 548 1.04 -15.65 -18.18
C GLY A 548 0.38 -14.67 -19.16
N ALA A 549 -0.15 -15.14 -20.29
CA ALA A 549 -0.95 -14.30 -21.19
C ALA A 549 -2.27 -13.87 -20.53
N VAL A 550 -2.59 -12.57 -20.62
CA VAL A 550 -3.75 -11.98 -19.93
C VAL A 550 -5.05 -12.41 -20.62
N ARG A 551 -5.96 -13.05 -19.89
CA ARG A 551 -7.29 -13.42 -20.39
C ARG A 551 -8.08 -12.20 -20.88
N GLY A 552 -8.92 -12.40 -21.90
CA GLY A 552 -9.67 -11.29 -22.51
C GLY A 552 -8.82 -10.45 -23.48
N THR A 553 -7.64 -10.94 -23.84
CA THR A 553 -6.80 -10.43 -24.91
C THR A 553 -6.55 -11.51 -25.95
N ARG A 554 -6.15 -11.13 -27.16
CA ARG A 554 -5.80 -12.09 -28.22
C ARG A 554 -4.67 -13.05 -27.79
N ALA A 555 -3.67 -12.55 -27.07
CA ALA A 555 -2.59 -13.38 -26.54
C ALA A 555 -3.10 -14.42 -25.52
N GLY A 556 -4.10 -14.06 -24.71
CA GLY A 556 -4.73 -14.98 -23.76
C GLY A 556 -5.61 -16.06 -24.40
N ASP A 557 -5.88 -15.97 -25.70
CA ASP A 557 -6.66 -16.96 -26.45
C ASP A 557 -5.79 -18.00 -27.16
N GLU A 558 -4.46 -17.84 -27.13
CA GLU A 558 -3.52 -18.86 -27.58
C GLU A 558 -3.71 -20.15 -26.76
N TRP A 559 -3.50 -21.29 -27.40
CA TRP A 559 -3.67 -22.63 -26.80
C TRP A 559 -5.11 -23.06 -26.50
N ASN A 560 -6.12 -22.31 -26.92
CA ASN A 560 -7.53 -22.66 -26.69
C ASN A 560 -7.98 -23.92 -27.47
N ALA A 561 -7.33 -24.27 -28.58
CA ALA A 561 -7.65 -25.49 -29.33
C ALA A 561 -6.92 -26.74 -28.80
N ALA A 562 -5.92 -26.59 -27.92
CA ALA A 562 -5.17 -27.66 -27.27
C ALA A 562 -5.95 -28.49 -26.22
N THR A 563 -7.26 -28.62 -26.42
CA THR A 563 -8.15 -29.49 -25.64
C THR A 563 -8.23 -30.92 -26.19
N THR A 564 -7.70 -31.15 -27.40
CA THR A 564 -7.63 -32.46 -28.06
C THR A 564 -6.20 -32.72 -28.56
N PRO A 565 -5.79 -34.00 -28.72
CA PRO A 565 -4.48 -34.35 -29.27
C PRO A 565 -4.19 -33.66 -30.62
N GLU A 566 -5.17 -33.63 -31.53
CA GLU A 566 -5.03 -33.00 -32.85
C GLU A 566 -4.91 -31.48 -32.75
N GLY A 567 -5.73 -30.84 -31.90
CA GLY A 567 -5.67 -29.40 -31.68
C GLY A 567 -4.36 -28.96 -31.05
N PHE A 568 -3.88 -29.69 -30.04
CA PHE A 568 -2.59 -29.43 -29.42
C PHE A 568 -1.43 -29.60 -30.40
N ALA A 569 -1.44 -30.65 -31.24
CA ALA A 569 -0.40 -30.85 -32.24
C ALA A 569 -0.38 -29.76 -33.32
N ALA A 570 -1.53 -29.20 -33.66
CA ALA A 570 -1.63 -28.06 -34.57
C ALA A 570 -1.04 -26.80 -33.94
N GLU A 571 -1.51 -26.40 -32.75
CA GLU A 571 -1.03 -25.19 -32.06
C GLU A 571 0.45 -25.30 -31.68
N PHE A 572 0.94 -26.47 -31.26
CA PHE A 572 2.36 -26.70 -30.96
C PHE A 572 3.25 -26.43 -32.18
N ARG A 573 2.82 -26.87 -33.36
CA ARG A 573 3.54 -26.64 -34.62
C ARG A 573 3.42 -25.19 -35.09
N ASP A 574 2.23 -24.62 -35.02
CA ASP A 574 1.95 -23.25 -35.49
C ASP A 574 2.68 -22.21 -34.63
N ALA A 575 2.84 -22.50 -33.33
CA ALA A 575 3.59 -21.69 -32.38
C ALA A 575 5.13 -21.84 -32.52
N ASP A 576 5.61 -22.85 -33.24
CA ASP A 576 7.03 -23.25 -33.28
C ASP A 576 7.58 -23.59 -31.89
N ALA A 577 6.78 -24.32 -31.09
CA ALA A 577 7.20 -24.81 -29.78
C ALA A 577 8.25 -25.94 -29.92
N CYS A 578 9.16 -26.04 -28.94
CA CYS A 578 10.23 -27.05 -28.94
C CYS A 578 10.26 -27.92 -27.69
N ALA A 579 9.50 -27.59 -26.65
CA ALA A 579 9.43 -28.41 -25.46
C ALA A 579 8.04 -28.40 -24.85
N ILE A 580 7.73 -29.46 -24.10
CA ILE A 580 6.51 -29.59 -23.32
C ILE A 580 6.89 -29.79 -21.86
N LEU A 581 6.36 -28.95 -20.98
CA LEU A 581 6.49 -29.07 -19.54
C LEU A 581 5.15 -29.51 -18.95
N VAL A 582 5.13 -30.66 -18.28
CA VAL A 582 3.93 -31.18 -17.61
C VAL A 582 4.08 -31.03 -16.11
N ASP A 583 3.09 -30.41 -15.45
CA ASP A 583 2.92 -30.45 -14.00
C ASP A 583 1.91 -31.55 -13.63
N THR A 584 2.43 -32.68 -13.16
CA THR A 584 1.64 -33.87 -12.83
C THR A 584 0.74 -33.66 -11.61
N ALA A 585 1.02 -32.68 -10.75
CA ALA A 585 0.17 -32.36 -9.60
C ALA A 585 -1.24 -31.91 -10.04
N ALA A 586 -1.38 -31.42 -11.27
CA ALA A 586 -2.67 -30.99 -11.81
C ALA A 586 -3.63 -32.15 -12.12
N TYR A 587 -3.15 -33.40 -12.17
CA TYR A 587 -3.89 -34.57 -12.66
C TYR A 587 -4.04 -35.69 -11.61
N PRO A 588 -4.58 -35.41 -10.40
CA PRO A 588 -4.68 -36.42 -9.34
C PRO A 588 -5.66 -37.56 -9.67
N ASP A 589 -6.72 -37.25 -10.43
CA ASP A 589 -7.80 -38.20 -10.73
C ASP A 589 -7.52 -39.07 -11.97
N ASP A 590 -6.76 -38.54 -12.94
CA ASP A 590 -6.34 -39.24 -14.15
C ASP A 590 -4.87 -38.90 -14.49
N PRO A 591 -3.90 -39.59 -13.85
CA PRO A 591 -2.48 -39.27 -13.98
C PRO A 591 -1.90 -39.46 -15.38
N GLN A 592 -2.66 -40.02 -16.33
CA GLN A 592 -2.21 -40.27 -17.70
C GLN A 592 -2.94 -39.42 -18.74
N VAL A 593 -3.92 -38.58 -18.36
CA VAL A 593 -4.70 -37.81 -19.34
C VAL A 593 -3.83 -36.91 -20.24
N TRP A 594 -2.73 -36.37 -19.71
CA TRP A 594 -1.78 -35.54 -20.45
C TRP A 594 -0.96 -36.33 -21.48
N THR A 595 -0.82 -37.67 -21.34
CA THR A 595 0.03 -38.47 -22.24
C THR A 595 -0.50 -38.49 -23.67
N ALA A 596 -1.83 -38.38 -23.84
CA ALA A 596 -2.45 -38.31 -25.16
C ALA A 596 -2.10 -37.00 -25.90
N LEU A 597 -1.92 -35.90 -25.17
CA LEU A 597 -1.46 -34.62 -25.74
C LEU A 597 0.04 -34.70 -26.07
N VAL A 598 0.87 -35.15 -25.14
CA VAL A 598 2.32 -35.30 -25.38
C VAL A 598 2.58 -36.23 -26.57
N GLY A 599 1.91 -37.38 -26.62
CA GLY A 599 2.06 -38.36 -27.70
C GLY A 599 1.53 -37.92 -29.06
N SER A 600 0.86 -36.78 -29.17
CA SER A 600 0.43 -36.24 -30.47
C SER A 600 1.50 -35.41 -31.17
N VAL A 601 2.56 -35.01 -30.46
CA VAL A 601 3.68 -34.21 -30.99
C VAL A 601 5.02 -34.90 -30.89
N THR A 602 5.21 -35.85 -29.96
CA THR A 602 6.45 -36.60 -29.80
C THR A 602 6.21 -38.12 -29.74
N ASP A 603 7.12 -38.88 -30.35
CA ASP A 603 7.20 -40.34 -30.20
C ASP A 603 7.96 -40.76 -28.90
N ALA A 604 8.47 -39.79 -28.13
CA ALA A 604 9.20 -40.03 -26.89
C ALA A 604 8.29 -40.63 -25.81
N SER A 605 8.50 -41.91 -25.50
CA SER A 605 7.74 -42.63 -24.45
C SER A 605 8.18 -42.29 -23.02
N SER A 606 9.28 -41.55 -22.86
CA SER A 606 9.82 -41.14 -21.55
C SER A 606 10.23 -39.66 -21.59
N PRO A 607 10.05 -38.92 -20.48
CA PRO A 607 10.52 -37.55 -20.38
C PRO A 607 12.04 -37.49 -20.43
N GLU A 608 12.57 -36.42 -21.02
CA GLU A 608 14.00 -36.13 -21.08
C GLU A 608 14.52 -35.67 -19.71
N LEU A 609 13.72 -34.86 -19.01
CA LEU A 609 13.99 -34.41 -17.64
C LEU A 609 12.80 -34.72 -16.73
N THR A 610 13.10 -35.11 -15.49
CA THR A 610 12.10 -35.37 -14.45
C THR A 610 12.58 -34.76 -13.14
N SER A 611 11.70 -34.09 -12.41
CA SER A 611 12.04 -33.51 -11.10
C SER A 611 12.40 -34.59 -10.08
N GLU A 612 13.38 -34.28 -9.22
CA GLU A 612 13.91 -35.19 -8.19
C GLU A 612 13.09 -35.19 -6.89
N ASP A 613 11.77 -35.11 -7.00
CA ASP A 613 10.84 -35.29 -5.89
C ASP A 613 10.14 -36.67 -5.96
N PRO A 614 9.63 -37.19 -4.82
CA PRO A 614 8.96 -38.50 -4.79
C PRO A 614 7.76 -38.61 -5.74
N GLU A 615 7.09 -37.50 -6.01
CA GLU A 615 5.87 -37.43 -6.84
C GLU A 615 6.22 -37.29 -8.33
N ARG A 616 7.46 -36.92 -8.66
CA ARG A 616 7.93 -36.58 -10.01
C ARG A 616 7.01 -35.53 -10.62
N ARG A 617 6.84 -34.43 -9.89
CA ARG A 617 5.88 -33.38 -10.21
C ARG A 617 6.09 -32.81 -11.62
N TYR A 618 7.32 -32.50 -12.02
CA TYR A 618 7.62 -31.84 -13.29
C TYR A 618 8.28 -32.80 -14.28
N LEU A 619 7.71 -32.89 -15.48
CA LEU A 619 8.22 -33.71 -16.58
C LEU A 619 8.47 -32.84 -17.82
N LEU A 620 9.65 -32.94 -18.41
CA LEU A 620 10.02 -32.25 -19.65
C LEU A 620 10.09 -33.24 -20.81
N PHE A 621 9.47 -32.90 -21.94
CA PHE A 621 9.58 -33.65 -23.20
C PHE A 621 10.07 -32.72 -24.32
N VAL A 622 11.00 -33.21 -25.13
CA VAL A 622 11.51 -32.53 -26.32
C VAL A 622 11.18 -33.41 -27.55
N PRO A 623 10.33 -32.94 -28.47
CA PRO A 623 9.86 -33.73 -29.61
C PRO A 623 10.89 -34.15 -30.66
#